data_AF-A0A1H4SFD1-F1
#
_entry.id   AF-A0A1H4SFD1-F1
#
_cell.length_a   1.000
_cell.length_b   1.000
_cell.length_c   1.000
_cell.angle_alpha   90.00
_cell.angle_beta   90.00
_cell.angle_gamma   90.00
#
_symmetry.space_group_name_H-M   'P 1'
#
loop_
_entity.id
_entity.type
_entity.pdbx_description
1 polymer ?
#
loop_
_entity_poly.entity_id
_entity_poly.type
_entity_poly.pdbx_seq_one_letter_code
_entity_poly.pdbx_strand_id
1 'polypeptide(L)'
;MNSALGASLSRSLVVSLGSDCAVAADLARLVADRAGGTIDADSVTFASRPALVRVAADFVGRRWLTAVPNGWRVGPLPIPNGVVPFLEGAAAMRANNPDEETSTAVVTMPPAPSAIATALPTSGLAYASLLSTRDALKTVAENAVDSLTVMTPFLNKDGLSFVLFLFDLTRAKTRNLIVRQMGEARRTVIDHVAAAGISCFDYTVESLDGFETFHAKVALADSALAYVGSANMTMFSRHSMELGILVEGRAARVIANVVRAVTKVAHPIPLR
;
A
#
# COMPACT_ATOMS: atom_id res chain seq x y z
N MET A 1 -22.69 16.82 25.35
CA MET A 1 -21.25 16.56 25.23
C MET A 1 -21.06 15.33 24.36
N ASN A 2 -20.71 15.50 23.08
CA ASN A 2 -20.42 14.38 22.18
C ASN A 2 -19.12 13.72 22.64
N SER A 3 -19.21 12.53 23.24
CA SER A 3 -18.03 11.72 23.52
C SER A 3 -17.40 11.34 22.17
N ALA A 4 -16.25 11.93 21.86
CA ALA A 4 -15.48 11.58 20.67
C ALA A 4 -15.22 10.06 20.65
N LEU A 5 -15.45 9.43 19.51
CA LEU A 5 -15.15 8.02 19.33
C LEU A 5 -13.63 7.82 19.53
N GLY A 6 -13.22 6.90 20.40
CA GLY A 6 -11.80 6.66 20.65
C GLY A 6 -11.06 6.23 19.38
N ALA A 7 -9.86 6.77 19.14
CA ALA A 7 -9.10 6.57 17.90
C ALA A 7 -8.86 5.10 17.53
N SER A 8 -8.72 4.22 18.53
CA SER A 8 -8.57 2.78 18.34
C SER A 8 -9.83 2.14 17.73
N LEU A 9 -11.01 2.50 18.24
CA LEU A 9 -12.29 2.00 17.73
C LEU A 9 -12.55 2.52 16.32
N SER A 10 -12.33 3.82 16.08
CA SER A 10 -12.48 4.45 14.76
C SER A 10 -11.63 3.75 13.70
N ARG A 11 -10.34 3.51 13.99
CA ARG A 11 -9.43 2.81 13.07
C ARG A 11 -9.89 1.37 12.81
N SER A 12 -10.25 0.65 13.87
CA SER A 12 -10.71 -0.74 13.77
C SER A 12 -11.95 -0.84 12.87
N LEU A 13 -12.91 0.09 12.99
CA LEU A 13 -14.13 0.10 12.16
C LEU A 13 -13.80 0.31 10.68
N VAL A 14 -12.95 1.30 10.34
CA VAL A 14 -12.60 1.57 8.93
C VAL A 14 -11.85 0.41 8.30
N VAL A 15 -10.94 -0.24 9.04
CA VAL A 15 -10.14 -1.37 8.55
C VAL A 15 -11.00 -2.62 8.34
N SER A 16 -11.89 -2.93 9.28
CA SER A 16 -12.72 -4.14 9.23
C SER A 16 -13.89 -4.04 8.26
N LEU A 17 -14.53 -2.87 8.18
CA LEU A 17 -15.74 -2.66 7.39
C LEU A 17 -15.43 -2.16 5.98
N GLY A 18 -14.34 -1.42 5.77
CA GLY A 18 -13.89 -1.02 4.44
C GLY A 18 -14.99 -0.38 3.58
N SER A 19 -15.30 -1.02 2.44
CA SER A 19 -16.38 -0.61 1.52
C SER A 19 -17.78 -0.72 2.11
N ASP A 20 -17.98 -1.52 3.15
CA ASP A 20 -19.27 -1.77 3.76
C ASP A 20 -19.65 -0.71 4.82
N CYS A 21 -18.87 0.38 4.99
CA CYS A 21 -19.15 1.45 5.97
C CYS A 21 -20.56 2.05 5.84
N ALA A 22 -21.10 2.17 4.63
CA ALA A 22 -22.47 2.68 4.42
C ALA A 22 -23.52 1.71 5.01
N VAL A 23 -23.40 0.42 4.70
CA VAL A 23 -24.25 -0.64 5.24
C VAL A 23 -24.12 -0.72 6.76
N ALA A 24 -22.90 -0.55 7.28
CA ALA A 24 -22.63 -0.53 8.70
C ALA A 24 -23.25 0.67 9.42
N ALA A 25 -23.26 1.85 8.80
CA ALA A 25 -23.93 3.02 9.34
C ALA A 25 -25.44 2.79 9.49
N ASP A 26 -26.08 2.26 8.45
CA ASP A 26 -27.52 1.97 8.46
C ASP A 26 -27.89 0.87 9.46
N LEU A 27 -27.08 -0.20 9.55
CA LEU A 27 -27.28 -1.23 10.57
C LEU A 27 -27.07 -0.69 11.98
N ALA A 28 -26.04 0.14 12.21
CA ALA A 28 -25.80 0.76 13.52
C ALA A 28 -26.95 1.66 13.94
N ARG A 29 -27.55 2.42 13.00
CA ARG A 29 -28.75 3.23 13.26
C ARG A 29 -29.92 2.35 13.68
N LEU A 30 -30.16 1.26 12.94
CA LEU A 30 -31.23 0.32 13.25
C LEU A 30 -31.06 -0.37 14.61
N VAL A 31 -29.82 -0.66 15.02
CA VAL A 31 -29.50 -1.18 16.36
C VAL A 31 -29.73 -0.13 17.45
N ALA A 32 -29.31 1.12 17.21
CA ALA A 32 -29.49 2.23 18.15
C ALA A 32 -30.99 2.55 18.37
N ASP A 33 -31.79 2.50 17.31
CA ASP A 33 -33.23 2.78 17.35
C ASP A 33 -34.04 1.63 17.99
N ARG A 34 -33.50 0.40 18.01
CA ARG A 34 -34.16 -0.81 18.53
C ARG A 34 -33.48 -1.35 19.77
N ALA A 35 -33.27 -0.53 20.80
CA ALA A 35 -32.66 -0.96 22.06
C ALA A 35 -33.36 -2.22 22.63
N GLY A 36 -32.66 -3.36 22.62
CA GLY A 36 -33.17 -4.66 23.11
C GLY A 36 -34.00 -5.48 22.11
N GLY A 37 -34.11 -5.06 20.86
CA GLY A 37 -34.92 -5.73 19.83
C GLY A 37 -34.18 -6.82 19.03
N THR A 38 -34.94 -7.48 18.15
CA THR A 38 -34.41 -8.37 17.09
C THR A 38 -34.50 -7.70 15.72
N ILE A 39 -33.57 -8.08 14.86
CA ILE A 39 -33.40 -7.63 13.49
C ILE A 39 -33.48 -8.89 12.64
N ASP A 40 -34.58 -9.04 11.91
CA ASP A 40 -34.74 -10.11 10.92
C ASP A 40 -33.90 -9.76 9.69
N ALA A 41 -33.03 -10.68 9.26
CA ALA A 41 -32.16 -10.47 8.12
C ALA A 41 -32.95 -10.23 6.82
N ASP A 42 -34.10 -10.87 6.67
CA ASP A 42 -34.93 -10.76 5.46
C ASP A 42 -35.75 -9.45 5.46
N SER A 43 -35.84 -8.76 6.61
CA SER A 43 -36.50 -7.44 6.73
C SER A 43 -35.60 -6.26 6.35
N VAL A 44 -34.30 -6.48 6.12
CA VAL A 44 -33.32 -5.44 5.82
C VAL A 44 -33.18 -5.27 4.30
N THR A 45 -33.62 -4.13 3.78
CA THR A 45 -33.69 -3.87 2.33
C THR A 45 -32.61 -2.92 1.80
N PHE A 46 -31.89 -2.21 2.67
CA PHE A 46 -30.89 -1.21 2.27
C PHE A 46 -29.54 -1.79 1.84
N ALA A 47 -29.34 -3.11 1.94
CA ALA A 47 -28.08 -3.76 1.64
C ALA A 47 -28.26 -5.14 1.01
N SER A 48 -27.27 -5.57 0.24
CA SER A 48 -27.19 -6.97 -0.21
C SER A 48 -26.96 -7.91 0.98
N ARG A 49 -27.51 -9.13 0.91
CA ARG A 49 -27.34 -10.14 1.96
C ARG A 49 -25.86 -10.42 2.30
N PRO A 50 -24.93 -10.53 1.34
CA PRO A 50 -23.51 -10.73 1.65
C PRO A 50 -22.88 -9.57 2.44
N ALA A 51 -23.18 -8.32 2.08
CA ALA A 51 -22.66 -7.15 2.79
C ALA A 51 -23.21 -7.07 4.21
N LEU A 52 -24.52 -7.30 4.36
CA LEU A 52 -25.17 -7.32 5.66
C LEU A 52 -24.58 -8.39 6.60
N VAL A 53 -24.31 -9.59 6.10
CA VAL A 53 -23.69 -10.68 6.87
C VAL A 53 -22.28 -10.31 7.34
N ARG A 54 -21.44 -9.70 6.48
CA ARG A 54 -20.08 -9.28 6.87
C ARG A 54 -20.10 -8.21 7.96
N VAL A 55 -20.91 -7.18 7.78
CA VAL A 55 -21.08 -6.11 8.77
C VAL A 55 -21.60 -6.66 10.09
N ALA A 56 -22.63 -7.51 10.04
CA ALA A 56 -23.20 -8.08 11.25
C ALA A 56 -22.22 -9.01 11.99
N ALA A 57 -21.34 -9.72 11.26
CA ALA A 57 -20.27 -10.51 11.87
C ALA A 57 -19.29 -9.63 12.67
N ASP A 58 -18.89 -8.48 12.13
CA ASP A 58 -18.06 -7.50 12.85
C ASP A 58 -18.80 -6.97 14.11
N PHE A 59 -20.07 -6.63 14.00
CA PHE A 59 -20.88 -6.14 15.13
C PHE A 59 -21.11 -7.21 16.21
N VAL A 60 -21.23 -8.48 15.81
CA VAL A 60 -21.25 -9.63 16.74
C VAL A 60 -19.90 -9.76 17.45
N GLY A 61 -18.78 -9.64 16.73
CA GLY A 61 -17.44 -9.64 17.31
C GLY A 61 -17.23 -8.52 18.33
N ARG A 62 -17.86 -7.36 18.11
CA ARG A 62 -17.87 -6.22 19.05
C ARG A 62 -18.93 -6.33 20.14
N ARG A 63 -19.73 -7.39 20.14
CA ARG A 63 -20.85 -7.65 21.07
C ARG A 63 -21.96 -6.60 21.05
N TRP A 64 -22.06 -5.86 19.95
CA TRP A 64 -23.19 -4.95 19.67
C TRP A 64 -24.40 -5.69 19.10
N LEU A 65 -24.15 -6.86 18.52
CA LEU A 65 -25.16 -7.82 18.08
C LEU A 65 -24.89 -9.20 18.67
N THR A 66 -25.91 -10.06 18.61
CA THR A 66 -25.81 -11.50 18.86
C THR A 66 -26.56 -12.22 17.74
N ALA A 67 -25.90 -13.16 17.07
CA ALA A 67 -26.54 -13.94 16.01
C ALA A 67 -27.67 -14.82 16.57
N VAL A 68 -28.77 -14.90 15.83
CA VAL A 68 -29.92 -15.78 16.07
C VAL A 68 -30.33 -16.44 14.74
N PRO A 69 -31.12 -17.53 14.73
CA PRO A 69 -31.36 -18.31 13.51
C PRO A 69 -31.84 -17.51 12.29
N ASN A 70 -32.64 -16.46 12.51
CA ASN A 70 -33.25 -15.65 11.43
C ASN A 70 -32.69 -14.22 11.38
N GLY A 71 -31.53 -13.94 11.98
CA GLY A 71 -30.93 -12.61 11.97
C GLY A 71 -30.12 -12.31 13.22
N TRP A 72 -30.37 -11.16 13.84
CA TRP A 72 -29.58 -10.69 14.97
C TRP A 72 -30.43 -10.10 16.07
N ARG A 73 -30.02 -10.28 17.32
CA ARG A 73 -30.54 -9.56 18.47
C ARG A 73 -29.55 -8.46 18.87
N VAL A 74 -30.04 -7.32 19.35
CA VAL A 74 -29.18 -6.30 19.93
C VAL A 74 -28.37 -6.91 21.08
N GLY A 75 -27.06 -6.70 21.02
CA GLY A 75 -26.09 -7.31 21.91
C GLY A 75 -26.05 -6.65 23.29
N PRO A 76 -25.30 -7.25 24.22
CA PRO A 76 -25.20 -6.76 25.61
C PRO A 76 -24.41 -5.46 25.75
N LEU A 77 -23.60 -5.06 24.75
CA LEU A 77 -22.89 -3.79 24.76
C LEU A 77 -23.61 -2.78 23.87
N PRO A 78 -23.90 -1.57 24.35
CA PRO A 78 -24.51 -0.54 23.51
C PRO A 78 -23.51 -0.08 22.45
N ILE A 79 -24.03 0.25 21.27
CA ILE A 79 -23.24 0.97 20.26
C ILE A 79 -22.90 2.35 20.82
N PRO A 80 -21.62 2.77 20.84
CA PRO A 80 -21.25 4.10 21.28
C PRO A 80 -21.89 5.19 20.40
N ASN A 81 -22.36 6.28 21.02
CA ASN A 81 -23.11 7.36 20.34
C ASN A 81 -22.39 7.99 19.12
N GLY A 82 -21.05 7.87 19.02
CA GLY A 82 -20.29 8.38 17.88
C GLY A 82 -20.20 7.44 16.68
N VAL A 83 -20.63 6.17 16.77
CA VAL A 83 -20.37 5.17 15.72
C VAL A 83 -21.17 5.48 14.46
N VAL A 84 -22.46 5.79 14.59
CA VAL A 84 -23.33 6.13 13.46
C VAL A 84 -22.77 7.32 12.65
N PRO A 85 -22.56 8.51 13.24
CA PRO A 85 -22.01 9.65 12.49
C PRO A 85 -20.59 9.42 11.98
N PHE A 86 -19.79 8.60 12.67
CA PHE A 86 -18.45 8.21 12.18
C PHE A 86 -18.51 7.35 10.91
N LEU A 87 -19.37 6.31 10.90
CA LEU A 87 -19.54 5.42 9.76
C LEU A 87 -20.18 6.14 8.58
N GLU A 88 -21.13 7.05 8.82
CA GLU A 88 -21.68 7.95 7.80
C GLU A 88 -20.59 8.84 7.18
N GLY A 89 -19.73 9.44 8.01
CA GLY A 89 -18.59 10.23 7.54
C GLY A 89 -17.59 9.39 6.74
N ALA A 90 -17.27 8.18 7.19
CA ALA A 90 -16.39 7.25 6.47
C ALA A 90 -17.02 6.81 5.14
N ALA A 91 -18.33 6.55 5.11
CA ALA A 91 -19.06 6.22 3.90
C ALA A 91 -19.11 7.40 2.92
N ALA A 92 -19.37 8.61 3.40
CA ALA A 92 -19.37 9.82 2.57
C ALA A 92 -17.97 10.14 2.02
N MET A 93 -16.92 9.98 2.83
CA MET A 93 -15.53 10.13 2.38
C MET A 93 -15.20 9.14 1.25
N ARG A 94 -15.67 7.89 1.35
CA ARG A 94 -15.47 6.85 0.32
C ARG A 94 -16.37 7.06 -0.90
N ALA A 95 -17.62 7.47 -0.72
CA ALA A 95 -18.54 7.74 -1.82
C ALA A 95 -18.09 8.94 -2.67
N ASN A 96 -17.38 9.90 -2.05
CA ASN A 96 -16.72 11.01 -2.74
C ASN A 96 -15.31 10.64 -3.28
N ASN A 97 -14.79 9.46 -2.95
CA ASN A 97 -13.50 8.92 -3.44
C ASN A 97 -13.61 7.44 -3.86
N PRO A 98 -14.46 7.08 -4.85
CA PRO A 98 -14.61 5.70 -5.31
C PRO A 98 -13.33 5.13 -5.97
N ASP A 99 -12.35 5.98 -6.27
CA ASP A 99 -11.04 5.65 -6.83
C ASP A 99 -9.93 5.43 -5.78
N GLU A 100 -10.23 5.54 -4.46
CA GLU A 100 -9.30 5.64 -3.32
C GLU A 100 -7.82 5.39 -3.70
N GLU A 101 -7.22 6.43 -4.30
CA GLU A 101 -5.81 6.47 -4.67
C GLU A 101 -5.06 6.55 -3.34
N THR A 102 -4.75 5.39 -2.75
CA THR A 102 -4.02 5.38 -1.50
C THR A 102 -2.59 5.80 -1.79
N SER A 103 -2.13 6.85 -1.11
CA SER A 103 -0.72 7.19 -1.03
C SER A 103 -0.27 7.04 0.42
N THR A 104 0.66 6.12 0.64
CA THR A 104 1.27 5.90 1.95
C THR A 104 2.67 6.49 1.94
N ALA A 105 2.97 7.36 2.90
CA ALA A 105 4.31 7.91 3.06
C ALA A 105 5.27 6.80 3.53
N VAL A 106 6.42 6.72 2.86
CA VAL A 106 7.44 5.69 3.09
C VAL A 106 8.72 6.37 3.54
N VAL A 107 9.30 5.94 4.66
CA VAL A 107 10.50 6.54 5.24
C VAL A 107 11.56 5.49 5.55
N THR A 108 12.80 5.76 5.14
CA THR A 108 13.97 5.09 5.72
C THR A 108 14.52 5.95 6.85
N MET A 109 14.57 5.41 8.05
CA MET A 109 15.20 6.08 9.19
C MET A 109 16.73 5.89 9.14
N PRO A 110 17.51 6.93 9.44
CA PRO A 110 18.94 6.77 9.70
C PRO A 110 19.19 5.81 10.88
N PRO A 111 20.35 5.12 10.93
CA PRO A 111 20.72 4.30 12.07
C PRO A 111 20.74 5.11 13.37
N ALA A 112 20.48 4.46 14.51
CA ALA A 112 20.60 5.11 15.80
C ALA A 112 22.08 5.51 16.08
N PRO A 113 22.31 6.66 16.74
CA PRO A 113 21.33 7.66 17.16
C PRO A 113 20.82 8.52 15.99
N SER A 114 19.53 8.85 15.97
CA SER A 114 18.90 9.61 14.88
C SER A 114 17.94 10.67 15.42
N ALA A 115 18.24 11.94 15.14
CA ALA A 115 17.41 13.07 15.58
C ALA A 115 16.00 13.01 14.99
N ILE A 116 15.88 12.60 13.73
CA ILE A 116 14.58 12.44 13.09
C ILE A 116 13.81 11.24 13.64
N ALA A 117 14.49 10.16 14.03
CA ALA A 117 13.84 9.03 14.71
C ALA A 117 13.32 9.41 16.10
N THR A 118 13.92 10.42 16.75
CA THR A 118 13.39 11.00 17.99
C THR A 118 12.23 11.97 17.73
N ALA A 119 12.33 12.80 16.68
CA ALA A 119 11.34 13.85 16.40
C ALA A 119 10.04 13.30 15.78
N LEU A 120 10.13 12.39 14.80
CA LEU A 120 8.96 11.90 14.07
C LEU A 120 7.88 11.26 14.96
N PRO A 121 8.19 10.42 15.97
CA PRO A 121 7.17 9.88 16.86
C PRO A 121 6.32 10.94 17.58
N THR A 122 6.85 12.16 17.80
CA THR A 122 6.11 13.25 18.44
C THR A 122 4.98 13.82 17.57
N SER A 123 4.98 13.51 16.26
CA SER A 123 3.92 13.92 15.32
C SER A 123 2.64 13.06 15.38
N GLY A 124 2.56 12.12 16.33
CA GLY A 124 1.32 11.40 16.65
C GLY A 124 0.84 10.46 15.54
N LEU A 125 -0.42 10.62 15.12
CA LEU A 125 -1.07 9.69 14.17
C LEU A 125 -0.37 9.61 12.80
N ALA A 126 0.28 10.69 12.34
CA ALA A 126 1.00 10.73 11.07
C ALA A 126 2.23 9.82 11.06
N TYR A 127 2.90 9.65 12.21
CA TYR A 127 4.01 8.71 12.35
C TYR A 127 3.54 7.25 12.27
N ALA A 128 2.40 6.94 12.87
CA ALA A 128 1.83 5.59 12.88
C ALA A 128 1.37 5.10 11.49
N SER A 129 1.22 6.01 10.52
CA SER A 129 0.91 5.70 9.13
C SER A 129 2.13 5.58 8.22
N LEU A 130 3.35 5.78 8.73
CA LEU A 130 4.56 5.63 7.93
C LEU A 130 4.89 4.16 7.70
N LEU A 131 5.28 3.83 6.47
CA LEU A 131 5.82 2.52 6.11
C LEU A 131 7.35 2.59 5.99
N SER A 132 8.05 1.53 6.35
CA SER A 132 9.49 1.48 6.08
C SER A 132 9.73 1.26 4.58
N THR A 133 10.82 1.80 4.03
CA THR A 133 11.17 1.54 2.61
C THR A 133 11.33 0.06 2.30
N ARG A 134 11.88 -0.70 3.23
CA ARG A 134 12.04 -2.15 3.06
C ARG A 134 10.67 -2.83 2.96
N ASP A 135 9.72 -2.46 3.81
CA ASP A 135 8.38 -3.06 3.81
C ASP A 135 7.59 -2.62 2.58
N ALA A 136 7.68 -1.34 2.18
CA ALA A 136 7.06 -0.86 0.96
C ALA A 136 7.52 -1.63 -0.28
N LEU A 137 8.83 -1.84 -0.44
CA LEU A 137 9.39 -2.57 -1.57
C LEU A 137 8.99 -4.06 -1.56
N LYS A 138 8.90 -4.68 -0.38
CA LYS A 138 8.36 -6.03 -0.22
C LYS A 138 6.88 -6.10 -0.59
N THR A 139 6.06 -5.17 -0.12
CA THR A 139 4.65 -5.09 -0.47
C THR A 139 4.47 -5.01 -1.99
N VAL A 140 5.26 -4.19 -2.68
CA VAL A 140 5.24 -4.16 -4.15
C VAL A 140 5.58 -5.54 -4.73
N ALA A 141 6.67 -6.17 -4.28
CA ALA A 141 7.08 -7.46 -4.82
C ALA A 141 6.04 -8.58 -4.60
N GLU A 142 5.46 -8.66 -3.41
CA GLU A 142 4.44 -9.66 -3.03
C GLU A 142 3.13 -9.50 -3.82
N ASN A 143 2.79 -8.27 -4.22
CA ASN A 143 1.57 -7.97 -4.99
C ASN A 143 1.77 -8.06 -6.52
N ALA A 144 2.99 -8.22 -7.01
CA ALA A 144 3.24 -8.38 -8.44
C ALA A 144 2.82 -9.78 -8.91
N VAL A 145 1.88 -9.84 -9.87
CA VAL A 145 1.32 -11.09 -10.40
C VAL A 145 1.81 -11.39 -11.81
N ASP A 146 1.84 -10.39 -12.70
CA ASP A 146 2.27 -10.57 -14.09
C ASP A 146 3.73 -10.11 -14.30
N SER A 147 4.09 -9.00 -13.65
CA SER A 147 5.38 -8.33 -13.77
C SER A 147 5.80 -7.59 -12.50
N LEU A 148 7.07 -7.77 -12.12
CA LEU A 148 7.76 -6.91 -11.17
C LEU A 148 8.86 -6.16 -11.90
N THR A 149 8.82 -4.82 -11.84
CA THR A 149 9.87 -3.96 -12.41
C THR A 149 10.53 -3.13 -11.33
N VAL A 150 11.86 -3.22 -11.24
CA VAL A 150 12.69 -2.36 -10.39
C VAL A 150 13.53 -1.46 -11.28
N MET A 151 13.41 -0.15 -11.09
CA MET A 151 14.18 0.86 -11.81
C MET A 151 15.01 1.65 -10.79
N THR A 152 16.34 1.55 -10.85
CA THR A 152 17.24 2.20 -9.90
C THR A 152 18.53 2.71 -10.58
N PRO A 153 18.91 3.98 -10.41
CA PRO A 153 20.08 4.56 -11.07
C PRO A 153 21.38 4.24 -10.34
N PHE A 154 21.30 3.79 -9.09
CA PHE A 154 22.46 3.39 -8.29
C PHE A 154 22.19 2.00 -7.72
N LEU A 155 23.13 1.10 -7.96
CA LEU A 155 23.07 -0.30 -7.56
C LEU A 155 24.47 -0.77 -7.22
N ASN A 156 24.66 -1.32 -6.03
CA ASN A 156 25.87 -2.05 -5.64
C ASN A 156 25.51 -3.53 -5.37
N LYS A 157 26.51 -4.34 -5.02
CA LYS A 157 26.34 -5.78 -4.79
C LYS A 157 25.29 -6.12 -3.72
N ASP A 158 25.29 -5.39 -2.59
CA ASP A 158 24.34 -5.66 -1.51
C ASP A 158 22.91 -5.24 -1.90
N GLY A 159 22.78 -4.12 -2.60
CA GLY A 159 21.51 -3.70 -3.17
C GLY A 159 21.00 -4.62 -4.26
N LEU A 160 21.88 -5.19 -5.10
CA LEU A 160 21.49 -6.23 -6.05
C LEU A 160 20.99 -7.47 -5.32
N SER A 161 21.66 -7.89 -4.25
CA SER A 161 21.20 -9.02 -3.43
C SER A 161 19.78 -8.77 -2.89
N PHE A 162 19.47 -7.54 -2.50
CA PHE A 162 18.12 -7.17 -2.09
C PHE A 162 17.12 -7.16 -3.25
N VAL A 163 17.49 -6.67 -4.43
CA VAL A 163 16.65 -6.71 -5.64
C VAL A 163 16.34 -8.16 -6.04
N LEU A 164 17.33 -9.06 -6.00
CA LEU A 164 17.13 -10.48 -6.27
C LEU A 164 16.17 -11.11 -5.25
N PHE A 165 16.31 -10.78 -3.97
CA PHE A 165 15.35 -11.17 -2.94
C PHE A 165 13.92 -10.68 -3.24
N LEU A 166 13.73 -9.45 -3.74
CA LEU A 166 12.41 -8.98 -4.18
C LEU A 166 11.87 -9.81 -5.36
N PHE A 167 12.73 -10.17 -6.32
CA PHE A 167 12.33 -11.05 -7.42
C PHE A 167 11.99 -12.49 -6.99
N ASP A 168 12.53 -12.95 -5.87
CA ASP A 168 12.19 -14.25 -5.29
C ASP A 168 10.86 -14.23 -4.52
N LEU A 169 10.45 -13.06 -3.98
CA LEU A 169 9.17 -12.90 -3.29
C LEU A 169 7.97 -12.87 -4.25
N THR A 170 8.19 -12.48 -5.51
CA THR A 170 7.09 -12.28 -6.46
C THR A 170 6.69 -13.57 -7.16
N ARG A 171 5.38 -13.68 -7.46
CA ARG A 171 4.81 -14.72 -8.33
C ARG A 171 4.93 -14.36 -9.82
N ALA A 172 5.32 -13.13 -10.13
CA ALA A 172 5.44 -12.64 -11.50
C ALA A 172 6.48 -13.42 -12.30
N LYS A 173 6.06 -13.79 -13.52
CA LYS A 173 6.94 -14.42 -14.52
C LYS A 173 7.86 -13.39 -15.17
N THR A 174 7.42 -12.14 -15.29
CA THR A 174 8.21 -11.07 -15.88
C THR A 174 8.92 -10.30 -14.78
N ARG A 175 10.26 -10.31 -14.80
CA ARG A 175 11.10 -9.64 -13.81
C ARG A 175 12.05 -8.71 -14.54
N ASN A 176 11.87 -7.41 -14.34
CA ASN A 176 12.63 -6.39 -15.06
C ASN A 176 13.50 -5.59 -14.10
N LEU A 177 14.79 -5.47 -14.41
CA LEU A 177 15.71 -4.59 -13.71
C LEU A 177 16.23 -3.53 -14.68
N ILE A 178 15.88 -2.26 -14.43
CA ILE A 178 16.34 -1.11 -15.21
C ILE A 178 17.39 -0.35 -14.40
N VAL A 179 18.59 -0.25 -14.93
CA VAL A 179 19.71 0.51 -14.37
C VAL A 179 20.20 1.54 -15.38
N ARG A 180 21.20 2.33 -14.99
CA ARG A 180 21.95 3.20 -15.90
C ARG A 180 23.43 2.82 -15.91
N GLN A 181 24.12 3.16 -16.99
CA GLN A 181 25.54 2.94 -17.19
C GLN A 181 26.41 3.72 -16.19
N MET A 182 25.94 4.88 -15.72
CA MET A 182 26.72 5.75 -14.85
C MET A 182 26.98 5.09 -13.48
N GLY A 183 28.25 4.95 -13.12
CA GLY A 183 28.70 4.30 -11.88
C GLY A 183 28.83 2.78 -12.03
N GLU A 184 28.67 2.06 -10.92
CA GLU A 184 28.91 0.60 -10.88
C GLU A 184 27.65 -0.24 -11.17
N ALA A 185 26.48 0.38 -11.38
CA ALA A 185 25.21 -0.32 -11.44
C ALA A 185 25.15 -1.35 -12.58
N ARG A 186 25.44 -0.90 -13.82
CA ARG A 186 25.48 -1.79 -14.99
C ARG A 186 26.53 -2.89 -14.86
N ARG A 187 27.70 -2.57 -14.33
CA ARG A 187 28.78 -3.55 -14.10
C ARG A 187 28.34 -4.61 -13.10
N THR A 188 27.76 -4.19 -11.96
CA THR A 188 27.20 -5.07 -10.93
C THR A 188 26.17 -6.03 -11.52
N VAL A 189 25.28 -5.55 -12.41
CA VAL A 189 24.31 -6.41 -13.10
C VAL A 189 25.00 -7.48 -13.95
N ILE A 190 25.94 -7.08 -14.81
CA ILE A 190 26.66 -7.99 -15.70
C ILE A 190 27.45 -9.06 -14.93
N ASP A 191 28.07 -8.66 -13.82
CA ASP A 191 29.00 -9.52 -13.08
C ASP A 191 28.29 -10.50 -12.12
N HIS A 192 27.04 -10.22 -11.74
CA HIS A 192 26.38 -10.93 -10.64
C HIS A 192 24.95 -11.40 -10.91
N VAL A 193 24.31 -10.98 -12.00
CA VAL A 193 23.00 -11.52 -12.38
C VAL A 193 23.20 -12.76 -13.24
N ALA A 194 23.32 -13.92 -12.56
CA ALA A 194 23.24 -15.22 -13.21
C ALA A 194 21.78 -15.51 -13.61
N ALA A 195 21.52 -15.73 -14.90
CA ALA A 195 20.17 -15.66 -15.44
C ALA A 195 19.33 -16.93 -15.17
N ALA A 196 18.25 -16.76 -14.41
CA ALA A 196 17.02 -17.54 -14.57
C ALA A 196 15.80 -16.60 -14.49
N GLY A 197 15.46 -15.97 -15.63
CA GLY A 197 14.19 -15.26 -15.82
C GLY A 197 14.16 -13.76 -15.48
N ILE A 198 15.31 -13.08 -15.39
CA ILE A 198 15.38 -11.62 -15.17
C ILE A 198 15.81 -10.94 -16.48
N SER A 199 15.03 -9.97 -16.93
CA SER A 199 15.38 -9.08 -18.05
C SER A 199 16.01 -7.80 -17.51
N CYS A 200 17.23 -7.51 -17.95
CA CYS A 200 17.99 -6.35 -17.49
C CYS A 200 18.11 -5.30 -18.61
N PHE A 201 17.94 -4.03 -18.27
CA PHE A 201 17.96 -2.91 -19.21
C PHE A 201 18.86 -1.78 -18.71
N ASP A 202 19.52 -1.10 -19.63
CA ASP A 202 20.32 0.09 -19.43
C ASP A 202 19.62 1.29 -20.08
N TYR A 203 19.10 2.18 -19.25
CA TYR A 203 18.54 3.45 -19.71
C TYR A 203 19.57 4.57 -19.58
N THR A 204 20.51 4.52 -20.52
CA THR A 204 21.47 5.56 -20.84
C THR A 204 21.48 5.68 -22.36
N VAL A 205 20.66 6.60 -22.88
CA VAL A 205 20.46 6.76 -24.33
C VAL A 205 21.25 7.97 -24.79
N GLU A 206 22.09 7.82 -25.80
CA GLU A 206 22.88 8.92 -26.35
C GLU A 206 21.96 10.02 -26.90
N SER A 207 22.35 11.27 -26.67
CA SER A 207 21.68 12.47 -27.16
C SER A 207 22.72 13.46 -27.69
N LEU A 208 22.28 14.46 -28.47
CA LEU A 208 23.17 15.44 -29.09
C LEU A 208 24.10 16.15 -28.09
N ASP A 209 23.61 16.41 -26.87
CA ASP A 209 24.33 17.13 -25.80
C ASP A 209 24.68 16.22 -24.60
N GLY A 210 24.81 14.90 -24.81
CA GLY A 210 25.21 13.96 -23.77
C GLY A 210 24.36 12.70 -23.77
N PHE A 211 23.61 12.46 -22.70
CA PHE A 211 22.77 11.28 -22.59
C PHE A 211 21.48 11.57 -21.83
N GLU A 212 20.41 10.93 -22.28
CA GLU A 212 19.14 10.81 -21.59
C GLU A 212 19.25 9.68 -20.54
N THR A 213 18.88 9.98 -19.30
CA THR A 213 18.87 9.00 -18.22
C THR A 213 17.85 9.40 -17.14
N PHE A 214 17.85 8.67 -16.03
CA PHE A 214 16.93 8.84 -14.92
C PHE A 214 17.65 8.97 -13.57
N HIS A 215 16.94 9.57 -12.61
CA HIS A 215 17.33 9.60 -11.20
C HIS A 215 16.23 9.03 -10.28
N ALA A 216 15.09 8.67 -10.83
CA ALA A 216 13.97 8.08 -10.10
C ALA A 216 14.32 6.67 -9.59
N LYS A 217 13.82 6.31 -8.41
CA LYS A 217 13.88 4.93 -7.91
C LYS A 217 12.46 4.43 -7.78
N VAL A 218 12.17 3.36 -8.50
CA VAL A 218 10.81 2.85 -8.66
C VAL A 218 10.82 1.34 -8.46
N ALA A 219 9.85 0.85 -7.70
CA ALA A 219 9.43 -0.54 -7.79
C ALA A 219 7.97 -0.55 -8.23
N LEU A 220 7.63 -1.37 -9.21
CA LEU A 220 6.32 -1.40 -9.84
C LEU A 220 5.82 -2.85 -9.92
N ALA A 221 4.63 -3.08 -9.37
CA ALA A 221 3.86 -4.29 -9.52
C ALA A 221 2.78 -4.06 -10.58
N ASP A 222 2.96 -4.74 -11.72
CA ASP A 222 2.04 -4.69 -12.84
C ASP A 222 1.78 -3.24 -13.32
N SER A 223 0.55 -2.77 -13.17
CA SER A 223 0.18 -1.37 -13.30
C SER A 223 -0.66 -0.88 -12.11
N ALA A 224 -0.67 -1.62 -11.01
CA ALA A 224 -1.61 -1.43 -9.91
C ALA A 224 -0.99 -0.76 -8.69
N LEU A 225 0.28 -1.04 -8.41
CA LEU A 225 0.97 -0.59 -7.20
C LEU A 225 2.41 -0.18 -7.52
N ALA A 226 2.81 1.00 -7.06
CA ALA A 226 4.15 1.53 -7.28
C ALA A 226 4.73 2.18 -6.03
N TYR A 227 6.00 1.88 -5.73
CA TYR A 227 6.84 2.70 -4.87
C TYR A 227 7.63 3.68 -5.73
N VAL A 228 7.66 4.96 -5.35
CA VAL A 228 8.55 5.98 -5.92
C VAL A 228 9.19 6.76 -4.78
N GLY A 229 10.51 6.93 -4.79
CA GLY A 229 11.18 7.68 -3.73
C GLY A 229 12.65 7.96 -3.98
N SER A 230 13.32 8.45 -2.94
CA SER A 230 14.74 8.82 -2.95
C SER A 230 15.69 7.66 -2.62
N ALA A 231 15.17 6.53 -2.11
CA ALA A 231 15.99 5.41 -1.67
C ALA A 231 16.71 4.70 -2.82
N ASN A 232 18.04 4.70 -2.76
CA ASN A 232 18.89 3.95 -3.68
C ASN A 232 19.01 2.47 -3.30
N MET A 233 19.21 1.61 -4.29
CA MET A 233 19.57 0.20 -4.09
C MET A 233 21.07 0.06 -3.85
N THR A 234 21.61 0.79 -2.88
CA THR A 234 23.02 0.69 -2.47
C THR A 234 23.17 0.16 -1.04
N MET A 235 22.11 -0.48 -0.53
CA MET A 235 21.91 -0.75 0.90
C MET A 235 22.10 0.53 1.72
N PHE A 236 21.16 1.46 1.51
CA PHE A 236 20.87 2.64 2.32
C PHE A 236 22.12 3.32 2.88
N SER A 237 22.75 4.14 2.03
CA SER A 237 23.87 5.00 2.35
C SER A 237 23.83 5.48 3.80
N ARG A 238 24.83 5.04 4.57
CA ARG A 238 24.95 5.22 6.02
C ARG A 238 24.57 6.66 6.40
N HIS A 239 23.60 6.77 7.31
CA HIS A 239 23.09 8.02 7.91
C HIS A 239 22.10 8.87 7.10
N SER A 240 21.65 8.45 5.92
CA SER A 240 20.66 9.22 5.14
C SER A 240 19.21 8.82 5.48
N MET A 241 18.35 9.83 5.63
CA MET A 241 16.89 9.63 5.65
C MET A 241 16.40 9.61 4.21
N GLU A 242 15.58 8.62 3.86
CA GLU A 242 14.95 8.55 2.55
C GLU A 242 13.44 8.76 2.69
N LEU A 243 12.84 9.41 1.70
CA LEU A 243 11.40 9.60 1.61
C LEU A 243 10.91 9.04 0.28
N GLY A 244 9.76 8.39 0.33
CA GLY A 244 9.04 7.94 -0.84
C GLY A 244 7.55 7.85 -0.58
N ILE A 245 6.84 7.41 -1.60
CA ILE A 245 5.41 7.15 -1.55
C ILE A 245 5.14 5.78 -2.14
N LEU A 246 4.27 5.04 -1.48
CA LEU A 246 3.64 3.84 -2.03
C LEU A 246 2.26 4.25 -2.54
N VAL A 247 2.01 4.11 -3.83
CA VAL A 247 0.80 4.59 -4.50
C VAL A 247 0.07 3.49 -5.23
N GLU A 248 -1.25 3.56 -5.22
CA GLU A 248 -2.16 2.66 -5.93
C GLU A 248 -3.02 3.40 -6.96
N GLY A 249 -3.79 2.63 -7.74
CA GLY A 249 -4.83 3.18 -8.60
C GLY A 249 -4.26 3.96 -9.80
N ARG A 250 -4.76 5.17 -10.02
CA ARG A 250 -4.43 5.96 -11.22
C ARG A 250 -2.97 6.42 -11.23
N ALA A 251 -2.46 6.85 -10.08
CA ALA A 251 -1.08 7.30 -9.94
C ALA A 251 -0.09 6.18 -10.33
N ALA A 252 -0.33 4.96 -9.83
CA ALA A 252 0.46 3.79 -10.20
C ALA A 252 0.40 3.49 -11.71
N ARG A 253 -0.78 3.60 -12.34
CA ARG A 253 -0.94 3.43 -13.81
C ARG A 253 -0.16 4.45 -14.62
N VAL A 254 -0.14 5.72 -14.18
CA VAL A 254 0.65 6.77 -14.85
C VAL A 254 2.14 6.47 -14.73
N ILE A 255 2.61 6.09 -13.54
CA ILE A 255 4.00 5.67 -13.33
C ILE A 255 4.35 4.46 -14.21
N ALA A 256 3.46 3.47 -14.30
CA ALA A 256 3.65 2.30 -15.14
C ALA A 256 3.82 2.67 -16.63
N ASN A 257 3.07 3.66 -17.13
CA ASN A 257 3.22 4.13 -18.50
C ASN A 257 4.60 4.77 -18.76
N VAL A 258 5.10 5.56 -17.80
CA VAL A 258 6.46 6.12 -17.87
C VAL A 258 7.52 5.02 -17.86
N VAL A 259 7.43 4.06 -16.93
CA VAL A 259 8.38 2.93 -16.84
C VAL A 259 8.34 2.07 -18.11
N ARG A 260 7.17 1.83 -18.70
CA ARG A 260 7.03 1.14 -19.99
C ARG A 260 7.67 1.92 -21.13
N ALA A 261 7.53 3.25 -21.16
CA ALA A 261 8.19 4.09 -22.16
C ALA A 261 9.72 4.01 -22.03
N VAL A 262 10.24 4.09 -20.81
CA VAL A 262 11.68 3.88 -20.51
C VAL A 262 12.14 2.52 -20.99
N THR A 263 11.41 1.45 -20.67
CA THR A 263 11.76 0.07 -21.07
C THR A 263 11.82 -0.08 -22.59
N LYS A 264 10.96 0.61 -23.34
CA LYS A 264 10.94 0.56 -24.82
C LYS A 264 12.17 1.19 -25.46
N VAL A 265 12.78 2.18 -24.82
CA VAL A 265 13.94 2.92 -25.37
C VAL A 265 15.27 2.50 -24.72
N ALA A 266 15.22 1.80 -23.59
CA ALA A 266 16.41 1.30 -22.91
C ALA A 266 17.07 0.14 -23.68
N HIS A 267 18.39 0.03 -23.57
CA HIS A 267 19.17 -1.02 -24.20
C HIS A 267 19.18 -2.30 -23.34
N PRO A 268 18.88 -3.48 -23.88
CA PRO A 268 19.04 -4.74 -23.14
C PRO A 268 20.49 -4.94 -22.68
N ILE A 269 20.68 -5.38 -21.44
CA ILE A 269 21.98 -5.76 -20.91
C ILE A 269 22.21 -7.25 -21.20
N PRO A 270 23.23 -7.62 -21.99
CA PRO A 270 23.55 -9.02 -22.23
C PRO A 270 24.10 -9.66 -20.95
N LEU A 271 23.33 -10.59 -20.37
CA LEU A 271 23.73 -11.38 -19.22
C LEU A 271 24.50 -12.62 -19.70
N ARG A 272 25.53 -13.03 -18.94
CA ARG A 272 26.36 -14.19 -19.25
C ARG A 272 25.90 -15.44 -18.51
#